data_AF-A0A3M1FCP5-F1
#
_entry.id   AF-A0A3M1FCP5-F1
#
_cell.length_a   1.000
_cell.length_b   1.000
_cell.length_c   1.000
_cell.angle_alpha   90.00
_cell.angle_beta   90.00
_cell.angle_gamma   90.00
#
_symmetry.space_group_name_H-M   'P 1'
#
loop_
_entity.id
_entity.type
_entity.pdbx_description
1 polymer ?
#
loop_
_entity_poly.entity_id
_entity_poly.type
_entity_poly.pdbx_seq_one_letter_code
_entity_poly.pdbx_strand_id
1 'polypeptide(L)' 'MKAPIVIEGRNRADTKKRALSFWFKNRTHVNQDLKGFLAHCRINPEGTRIVYLPDSSSS' A
#
# COMPACT_ATOMS: atom_id res chain seq x y z
N MET A 1 5.99 -0.07 -16.05
CA MET A 1 4.96 0.20 -15.03
C MET A 1 4.93 -0.97 -14.05
N LYS A 2 5.18 -0.75 -12.75
CA LYS A 2 4.99 -1.80 -11.74
C LYS A 2 3.49 -2.08 -11.59
N ALA A 3 3.11 -3.35 -11.47
CA ALA A 3 1.71 -3.74 -11.33
C ALA A 3 1.13 -3.20 -10.00
N PRO A 4 -0.17 -2.84 -9.96
CA PRO A 4 -0.85 -2.45 -8.73
C PRO A 4 -0.82 -3.61 -7.73
N ILE A 5 -0.56 -3.29 -6.47
CA ILE A 5 -0.54 -4.27 -5.37
C ILE A 5 -1.84 -4.17 -4.60
N VAL A 6 -2.55 -5.28 -4.48
CA VAL A 6 -3.82 -5.35 -3.77
C VAL A 6 -3.59 -5.94 -2.38
N ILE A 7 -4.07 -5.24 -1.36
CA ILE A 7 -3.99 -5.63 0.05
C ILE A 7 -5.42 -5.74 0.57
N GLU A 8 -5.83 -6.95 0.93
CA GLU A 8 -7.19 -7.23 1.43
C GLU A 8 -7.16 -7.60 2.91
N GLY A 9 -8.16 -7.12 3.64
CA GLY A 9 -8.36 -7.36 5.06
C GLY A 9 -9.83 -7.51 5.40
N ARG A 10 -10.10 -7.99 6.61
CA ARG A 10 -11.47 -8.26 7.10
C ARG A 10 -12.27 -7.01 7.40
N ASN A 11 -11.57 -5.92 7.76
CA ASN A 11 -12.14 -4.64 8.12
C ASN A 11 -11.09 -3.54 7.95
N ARG A 12 -11.50 -2.28 8.05
CA ARG A 12 -10.61 -1.10 7.87
C ARG A 12 -9.35 -1.12 8.73
N ALA A 13 -9.43 -1.60 9.97
CA ALA A 13 -8.29 -1.66 10.87
C ALA A 13 -7.30 -2.77 10.45
N ASP A 14 -7.80 -3.96 10.13
CA ASP A 14 -7.01 -5.08 9.62
C ASP A 14 -6.34 -4.73 8.29
N THR A 15 -7.07 -4.15 7.33
CA THR A 15 -6.54 -3.75 6.02
C THR A 15 -5.41 -2.73 6.17
N LYS A 16 -5.57 -1.73 7.05
CA LYS A 16 -4.50 -0.76 7.35
C LYS A 16 -3.28 -1.43 7.99
N LYS A 17 -3.49 -2.34 8.95
CA LYS A 17 -2.40 -3.10 9.60
C LYS A 17 -1.63 -3.94 8.57
N ARG A 18 -2.34 -4.57 7.64
CA ARG A 18 -1.74 -5.34 6.53
C ARG A 18 -0.95 -4.45 5.58
N ALA A 19 -1.46 -3.26 5.24
CA ALA A 19 -0.75 -2.30 4.41
C ALA A 19 0.55 -1.79 5.08
N LEU A 20 0.49 -1.51 6.39
CA LEU A 20 1.69 -1.17 7.17
C LEU A 20 2.69 -2.33 7.19
N SER A 21 2.22 -3.56 7.45
CA SER A 21 3.08 -4.75 7.44
C SER A 21 3.74 -4.97 6.07
N PHE A 22 2.99 -4.76 4.98
CA PHE A 22 3.52 -4.79 3.63
C PHE A 22 4.64 -3.76 3.44
N TRP A 23 4.40 -2.50 3.82
CA TRP A 23 5.42 -1.45 3.71
C TRP A 23 6.68 -1.78 4.52
N PHE A 24 6.55 -2.21 5.78
CA PHE A 24 7.70 -2.58 6.61
C PHE A 24 8.52 -3.72 6.00
N LYS A 25 7.85 -4.75 5.46
CA LYS A 25 8.51 -5.90 4.83
C LYS A 25 9.19 -5.55 3.51
N ASN A 26 8.67 -4.57 2.78
CA ASN A 26 9.11 -4.22 1.43
C ASN A 26 9.78 -2.84 1.36
N ARG A 27 10.15 -2.25 2.50
CA ARG A 27 10.66 -0.86 2.60
C ARG A 27 11.83 -0.58 1.64
N THR A 28 12.70 -1.58 1.45
CA THR A 28 13.85 -1.54 0.54
C THR A 28 13.46 -1.51 -0.94
N HIS A 29 12.33 -2.11 -1.31
CA HIS A 29 11.85 -2.20 -2.69
C HIS A 29 10.87 -1.09 -3.07
N VAL A 30 10.18 -0.56 -2.06
CA VAL A 30 9.17 0.49 -2.19
C VAL A 30 9.82 1.87 -2.34
N ASN A 31 11.09 2.03 -1.90
CA ASN A 31 11.92 3.24 -2.04
C ASN A 31 11.20 4.55 -1.70
N GLN A 32 10.30 4.53 -0.71
CA GLN A 32 9.55 5.70 -0.28
C GLN A 32 9.23 5.62 1.21
N ASP A 33 9.18 6.76 1.87
CA ASP A 33 8.74 6.86 3.26
C ASP A 33 7.29 6.45 3.44
N LEU A 34 6.91 6.15 4.69
CA LEU A 34 5.56 5.71 5.01
C LEU A 34 4.49 6.68 4.51
N LYS A 35 4.74 7.99 4.59
CA LYS A 35 3.83 9.03 4.10
C LYS A 35 3.62 8.94 2.58
N GLY A 36 4.70 8.72 1.82
CA GLY A 36 4.62 8.51 0.38
C GLY A 36 3.80 7.26 0.06
N PHE A 37 4.11 6.15 0.73
CA PHE A 37 3.39 4.89 0.53
C PHE A 37 1.88 5.04 0.76
N LEU A 38 1.50 5.73 1.84
CA LEU A 38 0.10 5.97 2.15
C LEU A 38 -0.59 6.91 1.15
N ALA A 39 0.12 7.89 0.57
CA ALA A 39 -0.42 8.75 -0.49
C ALA A 39 -0.75 7.98 -1.78
N HIS A 40 0.01 6.91 -2.06
CA HIS A 40 -0.20 6.00 -3.18
C HIS A 40 -1.17 4.84 -2.87
N CYS A 41 -1.70 4.77 -1.65
CA CYS A 41 -2.70 3.77 -1.25
C CYS A 41 -4.13 4.31 -1.46
N ARG A 42 -4.95 3.55 -2.19
CA ARG A 42 -6.38 3.84 -2.37
C ARG A 42 -7.21 2.78 -1.67
N ILE A 43 -7.97 3.18 -0.67
CA ILE A 43 -8.86 2.29 0.08
C ILE A 43 -10.26 2.30 -0.53
N ASN A 44 -10.89 1.14 -0.63
CA ASN A 44 -12.29 1.03 -1.01
C ASN A 44 -13.21 1.61 0.08
N PRO A 45 -14.46 2.01 -0.23
CA PRO A 45 -15.39 2.57 0.76
C PRO A 45 -15.65 1.64 1.94
N GLU A 46 -15.66 0.32 1.72
CA GLU A 46 -15.87 -0.70 2.77
C GLU A 46 -14.66 -0.84 3.71
N GLY A 47 -13.49 -0.32 3.33
CA GLY A 47 -12.26 -0.41 4.11
C GLY A 47 -11.59 -1.80 4.09
N THR A 48 -12.11 -2.76 3.33
CA THR A 48 -11.61 -4.13 3.24
C THR A 48 -10.49 -4.32 2.22
N ARG A 49 -10.23 -3.33 1.37
CA ARG A 49 -9.25 -3.41 0.29
C ARG A 49 -8.48 -2.11 0.11
N ILE A 50 -7.16 -2.22 0.04
CA ILE A 50 -6.24 -1.15 -0.34
C ILE A 50 -5.55 -1.53 -1.64
N VAL A 51 -5.53 -0.62 -2.61
CA VAL A 51 -4.73 -0.71 -3.83
C VAL A 51 -3.55 0.24 -3.70
N TYR A 52 -2.34 -0.30 -3.68
CA TYR A 52 -1.11 0.47 -3.74
C TYR A 52 -0.66 0.59 -5.19
N LEU A 53 -0.48 1.83 -5.66
CA LEU A 53 0.00 2.17 -7.00
C LEU A 53 1.46 2.61 -6.90
N PRO A 54 2.44 1.69 -7.07
CA PRO A 54 3.86 2.07 -7.07
C PRO A 54 4.13 3.04 -8.23
N ASP A 55 4.63 4.22 -7.89
CA ASP A 55 5.06 5.19 -8.88
C ASP A 55 6.21 4.58 -9.73
N SER A 56 6.17 4.80 -11.04
CA SER A 56 7.22 4.32 -11.94
C SER A 56 8.42 5.28 -12.01
N SER A 57 8.41 6.38 -11.26
CA SER A 57 9.51 7.33 -11.22
C SER A 57 10.64 6.80 -10.32
N SER A 58 11.40 5.84 -10.84
CA SER A 58 12.81 5.69 -10.48
C SER A 58 13.61 6.01 -11.73
N SER A 59 13.98 7.29 -11.86
CA SER A 59 15.12 7.72 -12.68
C SER A 59 16.35 7.78 -11.79
#